data_AF-A0AAP2AFN5-F1
#
_entry.id   AF-A0AAP2AFN5-F1
#
_cell.length_a   1.000
_cell.length_b   1.000
_cell.length_c   1.000
_cell.angle_alpha   90.00
_cell.angle_beta   90.00
_cell.angle_gamma   90.00
#
_symmetry.space_group_name_H-M   'P 1'
#
loop_
_entity.id
_entity.type
_entity.pdbx_description
1 polymer ?
#
loop_
_entity_poly.entity_id
_entity_poly.type
_entity_poly.pdbx_seq_one_letter_code
_entity_poly.pdbx_strand_id
1 'polypeptide(L)'
;MKRLVMIPLIFLLSGCPGGMPAPEARYTYISNERLCFSVDKKDVLNYYLIESDQEKGYSTIKYDENLNLSYPDDCINIKWKYGYSYAVSYGLNGKNYIHEFFINNNGQLRELR
;
A
#
# COMPACT_ATOMS: atom_id res chain seq x y z
N MET A 1 29.52 -52.05 27.77
CA MET A 1 28.82 -51.71 26.51
C MET A 1 27.91 -50.51 26.80
N LYS A 2 28.24 -49.31 26.31
CA LYS A 2 27.45 -48.09 26.58
C LYS A 2 26.76 -47.70 25.25
N ARG A 3 25.45 -47.94 25.15
CA ARG A 3 24.65 -47.64 23.96
C ARG A 3 24.45 -46.13 23.87
N LEU A 4 25.05 -45.50 22.87
CA LEU A 4 24.78 -44.12 22.49
C LEU A 4 23.40 -44.07 21.84
N VAL A 5 22.43 -43.52 22.56
CA VAL A 5 21.09 -43.24 22.03
C VAL A 5 21.19 -41.90 21.30
N MET A 6 21.25 -41.94 19.97
CA MET A 6 21.19 -40.76 19.11
C MET A 6 19.71 -40.44 18.86
N ILE A 7 19.18 -39.46 19.59
CA ILE A 7 17.82 -38.93 19.37
C ILE A 7 17.91 -37.92 18.21
N PRO A 8 17.06 -38.02 17.17
CA PRO A 8 17.16 -37.14 16.02
C PRO A 8 16.50 -35.79 16.33
N LEU A 9 17.29 -34.72 16.23
CA LEU A 9 16.94 -33.32 16.48
C LEU A 9 16.14 -32.72 15.29
N ILE A 10 15.05 -33.38 14.86
CA ILE A 10 14.31 -32.98 13.64
C ILE A 10 13.18 -31.98 13.94
N PHE A 11 12.84 -31.76 15.21
CA PHE A 11 11.72 -30.88 15.60
C PHE A 11 12.04 -29.36 15.60
N LEU A 12 13.23 -28.94 15.16
CA LEU A 12 13.61 -27.52 15.13
C LEU A 12 13.42 -26.82 13.76
N LEU A 13 12.84 -27.52 12.77
CA LEU A 13 12.64 -26.98 11.42
C LEU A 13 11.22 -26.46 11.13
N SER A 14 10.37 -26.23 12.14
CA SER A 14 9.16 -25.44 11.92
C SER A 14 9.54 -23.97 11.68
N GLY A 15 9.79 -23.63 10.42
CA GLY A 15 9.90 -22.24 9.99
C GLY A 15 8.62 -21.47 10.36
N CYS A 16 8.79 -20.21 10.75
CA CYS A 16 7.67 -19.33 11.08
C CYS A 16 6.73 -19.26 9.87
N PRO A 17 5.42 -19.58 9.99
CA PRO A 17 4.49 -19.37 8.89
C PRO A 17 4.54 -17.88 8.53
N GLY A 18 5.08 -17.58 7.35
CA GLY A 18 5.24 -16.21 6.87
C GLY A 18 3.88 -15.50 6.86
N GLY A 19 3.83 -14.29 7.41
CA GLY A 19 2.65 -13.42 7.30
C GLY A 19 2.37 -13.04 5.84
N MET A 20 1.27 -12.34 5.62
CA MET A 20 1.01 -11.76 4.30
C MET A 20 2.20 -10.89 3.88
N PRO A 21 2.70 -11.05 2.64
CA PRO A 21 3.80 -10.23 2.15
C PRO A 21 3.44 -8.76 2.26
N ALA A 22 4.43 -7.93 2.60
CA ALA A 22 4.27 -6.49 2.64
C ALA A 22 3.79 -5.98 1.27
N PRO A 23 2.92 -4.96 1.21
CA PRO A 23 2.48 -4.36 -0.04
C PRO A 23 3.67 -3.94 -0.91
N GLU A 24 3.54 -4.16 -2.22
CA GLU A 24 4.55 -3.79 -3.19
C GLU A 24 4.51 -2.27 -3.41
N ALA A 25 5.69 -1.64 -3.50
CA ALA A 25 5.79 -0.23 -3.81
C ALA A 25 5.39 0.00 -5.27
N ARG A 26 4.38 0.85 -5.51
CA ARG A 26 3.95 1.21 -6.86
C ARG A 26 3.32 2.60 -6.85
N TYR A 27 3.84 3.49 -7.70
CA TYR A 27 3.35 4.86 -7.80
C TYR A 27 1.95 4.93 -8.41
N THR A 28 1.10 5.75 -7.80
CA THR A 28 -0.15 6.21 -8.41
C THR A 28 0.13 7.44 -9.29
N TYR A 29 -0.73 7.69 -10.27
CA TYR A 29 -0.60 8.89 -11.10
C TYR A 29 -1.32 10.06 -10.42
N ILE A 30 -0.58 11.11 -10.07
CA ILE A 30 -1.12 12.31 -9.42
C ILE A 30 -0.88 13.51 -10.32
N SER A 31 -1.96 14.21 -10.66
CA SER A 31 -1.92 15.47 -11.38
C SER A 31 -2.87 16.47 -10.72
N ASN A 32 -2.30 17.48 -10.06
CA ASN A 32 -3.04 18.42 -9.21
C ASN A 32 -3.86 17.68 -8.15
N GLU A 33 -5.19 17.87 -8.15
CA GLU A 33 -6.12 17.21 -7.23
C GLU A 33 -6.60 15.84 -7.74
N ARG A 34 -6.19 15.39 -8.93
CA ARG A 34 -6.64 14.11 -9.50
C ARG A 34 -5.60 13.02 -9.25
N LEU A 35 -6.01 11.97 -8.57
CA LEU A 35 -5.24 10.75 -8.35
C LEU A 35 -5.89 9.60 -9.13
N CYS A 36 -5.10 8.88 -9.93
CA CYS A 36 -5.51 7.63 -10.59
C CYS A 36 -4.64 6.49 -10.06
N PHE A 37 -5.25 5.39 -9.63
CA PHE A 37 -4.51 4.26 -9.07
C PHE A 37 -3.74 3.49 -10.13
N SER A 38 -4.30 3.39 -11.34
CA SER A 38 -3.57 3.00 -12.55
C SER A 38 -3.97 3.89 -13.72
N VAL A 39 -3.14 3.92 -14.76
CA VAL A 39 -3.49 4.49 -16.07
C VAL A 39 -3.63 3.40 -17.14
N ASP A 40 -3.36 2.13 -16.79
CA ASP A 40 -3.61 0.98 -17.64
C ASP A 40 -5.09 0.58 -17.52
N LYS A 41 -5.79 0.55 -18.65
CA LYS A 41 -7.21 0.15 -18.73
C LYS A 41 -7.46 -1.32 -18.42
N LYS A 42 -6.41 -2.15 -18.39
CA LYS A 42 -6.50 -3.56 -18.02
C LYS A 42 -6.45 -3.77 -16.51
N ASP A 43 -5.96 -2.78 -15.76
CA ASP A 43 -5.95 -2.86 -14.31
C ASP A 43 -7.34 -2.58 -13.76
N VAL A 44 -7.73 -3.37 -12.76
CA VAL A 44 -8.99 -3.25 -12.03
C VAL A 44 -8.69 -2.93 -10.59
N LEU A 45 -9.14 -1.77 -10.13
CA LEU A 45 -9.10 -1.32 -8.74
C LEU A 45 -10.14 -2.09 -7.92
N ASN A 46 -9.67 -2.67 -6.81
CA ASN A 46 -10.49 -3.45 -5.88
C ASN A 46 -10.81 -2.69 -4.59
N TYR A 47 -9.87 -1.88 -4.10
CA TYR A 47 -10.02 -1.04 -2.91
C TYR A 47 -8.97 0.07 -2.89
N TYR A 48 -9.19 1.09 -2.05
CA TYR A 48 -8.15 2.03 -1.66
C TYR A 48 -8.35 2.56 -0.24
N LEU A 49 -7.24 2.89 0.39
CA LEU A 49 -7.13 3.59 1.67
C LEU A 49 -6.08 4.69 1.51
N ILE A 50 -6.47 5.93 1.81
CA ILE A 50 -5.60 7.09 1.75
C ILE A 50 -5.51 7.67 3.15
N GLU A 51 -4.29 7.74 3.65
CA GLU A 51 -3.97 8.19 5.00
C GLU A 51 -2.99 9.35 4.96
N SER A 52 -2.98 10.16 6.02
CA SER A 52 -2.06 11.28 6.16
C SER A 52 -1.65 11.50 7.61
N ASP A 53 -0.42 12.00 7.82
CA ASP A 53 0.16 12.36 9.11
C ASP A 53 -0.30 13.73 9.65
N GLN A 54 -1.45 14.22 9.17
CA GLN A 54 -2.02 15.51 9.57
C GLN A 54 -2.37 15.62 11.04
N GLU A 55 -2.74 14.50 11.64
CA GLU A 55 -3.12 14.41 13.04
C GLU A 55 -2.03 13.68 13.83
N LYS A 56 -2.25 13.44 15.14
CA LYS A 56 -1.32 12.61 15.91
C LYS A 56 -1.42 11.16 15.40
N GLY A 57 -0.51 10.79 14.50
CA GLY A 57 -0.51 9.51 13.80
C GLY A 57 -1.14 9.61 12.41
N TYR A 58 -1.34 8.47 11.76
CA TYR A 58 -1.98 8.41 10.45
C TYR A 58 -3.50 8.51 10.62
N SER A 59 -4.10 9.45 9.90
CA SER A 59 -5.54 9.69 9.83
C SER A 59 -6.07 9.32 8.45
N THR A 60 -7.20 8.62 8.40
CA THR A 60 -7.85 8.25 7.13
C THR A 60 -8.48 9.47 6.47
N ILE A 61 -8.01 9.79 5.27
CA ILE A 61 -8.54 10.84 4.40
C ILE A 61 -9.69 10.32 3.55
N LYS A 62 -9.52 9.13 2.97
CA LYS A 62 -10.54 8.49 2.14
C LYS A 62 -10.35 6.98 2.10
N TYR A 63 -11.45 6.25 2.07
CA TYR A 63 -11.47 4.80 1.99
C TYR A 63 -12.64 4.33 1.14
N ASP A 64 -12.42 3.30 0.34
CA ASP A 64 -13.48 2.59 -0.36
C ASP A 64 -13.03 1.16 -0.71
N GLU A 65 -13.97 0.23 -0.79
CA GLU A 65 -13.73 -1.20 -0.97
C GLU A 65 -14.79 -1.85 -1.88
N ASN A 66 -14.58 -3.11 -2.25
CA ASN A 66 -15.46 -3.86 -3.15
C ASN A 66 -15.65 -3.16 -4.51
N LEU A 67 -14.60 -2.48 -4.97
CA LEU A 67 -14.58 -1.76 -6.24
C LEU A 67 -14.34 -2.71 -7.41
N ASN A 68 -14.82 -2.29 -8.58
CA ASN A 68 -14.53 -2.91 -9.87
C ASN A 68 -14.39 -1.79 -10.91
N LEU A 69 -13.36 -0.97 -10.74
CA LEU A 69 -13.12 0.23 -11.53
C LEU A 69 -11.84 0.09 -12.32
N SER A 70 -11.84 0.53 -13.57
CA SER A 70 -10.64 0.62 -14.41
C SER A 70 -10.49 2.04 -14.92
N TYR A 71 -9.29 2.41 -15.33
CA TYR A 71 -9.03 3.73 -15.87
C TYR A 71 -9.98 4.05 -17.06
N PRO A 72 -10.66 5.21 -17.06
CA PRO A 72 -10.45 6.40 -16.20
C PRO A 72 -11.34 6.50 -14.95
N ASP A 73 -12.19 5.51 -14.68
CA ASP A 73 -13.16 5.52 -13.59
C ASP A 73 -12.53 5.24 -12.22
N ASP A 74 -11.32 4.69 -12.20
CA ASP A 74 -10.50 4.50 -11.00
C ASP A 74 -9.87 5.82 -10.49
N CYS A 75 -10.01 6.93 -11.22
CA CYS A 75 -9.46 8.20 -10.80
C CYS A 75 -10.40 8.96 -9.84
N ILE A 76 -9.85 9.48 -8.75
CA ILE A 76 -10.57 10.27 -7.76
C ILE A 76 -9.97 11.67 -7.60
N ASN A 77 -10.81 12.61 -7.16
CA ASN A 77 -10.36 13.94 -6.77
C ASN A 77 -10.08 13.98 -5.27
N ILE A 78 -8.94 14.55 -4.89
CA ILE A 78 -8.46 14.71 -3.51
C ILE A 78 -7.90 16.11 -3.38
N LYS A 79 -8.40 16.84 -2.38
CA LYS A 79 -7.87 18.14 -1.98
C LYS A 79 -6.72 17.92 -1.02
N TRP A 80 -5.51 17.88 -1.56
CA TRP A 80 -4.29 17.71 -0.78
C TRP A 80 -4.04 18.90 0.14
N LYS A 81 -3.74 18.64 1.41
CA LYS A 81 -3.15 19.63 2.30
C LYS A 81 -1.63 19.54 2.22
N TYR A 82 -0.99 20.70 2.28
CA TYR A 82 0.45 20.85 2.15
C TYR A 82 1.13 20.76 3.51
N GLY A 83 2.39 20.31 3.51
CA GLY A 83 3.19 20.10 4.71
C GLY A 83 3.03 18.72 5.35
N TYR A 84 2.46 17.76 4.63
CA TYR A 84 2.09 16.45 5.17
C TYR A 84 2.50 15.30 4.24
N SER A 85 2.70 14.14 4.84
CA SER A 85 2.93 12.86 4.18
C SER A 85 1.60 12.16 3.95
N TYR A 86 1.56 11.37 2.88
CA TYR A 86 0.41 10.56 2.50
C TYR A 86 0.86 9.14 2.20
N ALA A 87 0.04 8.18 2.61
CA ALA A 87 0.15 6.78 2.22
C ALA A 87 -1.13 6.39 1.48
N VAL A 88 -0.98 5.91 0.25
CA VAL A 88 -2.07 5.38 -0.57
C VAL A 88 -1.88 3.89 -0.68
N SER A 89 -2.66 3.14 0.10
CA SER A 89 -2.72 1.68 0.04
C SER A 89 -3.86 1.27 -0.88
N TYR A 90 -3.63 0.42 -1.87
CA TYR A 90 -4.66 0.12 -2.87
C TYR A 90 -4.47 -1.26 -3.49
N GLY A 91 -5.58 -1.86 -3.94
CA GLY A 91 -5.59 -3.16 -4.60
C GLY A 91 -5.79 -3.04 -6.09
N LEU A 92 -4.88 -3.56 -6.91
CA LEU A 92 -5.07 -3.70 -8.37
C LEU A 92 -5.00 -5.18 -8.76
N ASN A 93 -6.00 -5.66 -9.48
CA ASN A 93 -6.09 -7.05 -9.98
C ASN A 93 -5.88 -8.10 -8.86
N GLY A 94 -6.37 -7.82 -7.65
CA GLY A 94 -6.22 -8.69 -6.48
C GLY A 94 -4.84 -8.66 -5.82
N LYS A 95 -3.96 -7.72 -6.20
CA LYS A 95 -2.65 -7.49 -5.58
C LYS A 95 -2.61 -6.17 -4.83
N ASN A 96 -1.90 -6.14 -3.71
CA ASN A 96 -1.83 -4.98 -2.82
C ASN A 96 -0.58 -4.15 -3.09
N TYR A 97 -0.79 -2.84 -3.22
CA TYR A 97 0.23 -1.85 -3.51
C TYR A 97 0.19 -0.73 -2.48
N ILE A 98 1.32 -0.04 -2.33
CA ILE A 98 1.43 1.18 -1.55
C ILE A 98 2.21 2.25 -2.34
N HIS A 99 1.74 3.49 -2.26
CA HIS A 99 2.43 4.68 -2.73
C HIS A 99 2.52 5.69 -1.58
N GLU A 100 3.74 6.03 -1.17
CA GLU A 100 4.00 6.99 -0.10
C GLU A 100 4.70 8.22 -0.65
N PHE A 101 4.16 9.40 -0.37
CA PHE A 101 4.71 10.67 -0.84
C PHE A 101 4.49 11.80 0.17
N PHE A 102 5.31 12.83 0.09
CA PHE A 102 5.21 14.05 0.88
C PHE A 102 4.89 15.24 -0.02
N ILE A 103 3.91 16.06 0.37
CA ILE A 103 3.63 17.33 -0.30
C ILE A 103 4.16 18.46 0.57
N ASN A 104 5.16 19.18 0.07
CA ASN A 104 5.74 20.29 0.82
C ASN A 104 4.80 21.51 0.86
N ASN A 105 5.14 22.52 1.68
CA ASN A 105 4.33 23.74 1.85
C ASN A 105 4.13 24.56 0.57
N ASN A 106 4.92 24.30 -0.48
CA ASN A 106 4.82 24.95 -1.79
C ASN A 106 3.97 24.13 -2.78
N GLY A 107 3.36 23.02 -2.35
CA GLY A 107 2.57 22.13 -3.19
C GLY A 107 3.40 21.19 -4.07
N GLN A 108 4.71 21.06 -3.82
CA GLN A 108 5.56 20.13 -4.58
C GLN A 108 5.54 18.76 -3.93
N LEU A 109 5.26 17.74 -4.75
CA LEU A 109 5.26 16.33 -4.35
C LEU A 109 6.68 15.76 -4.39
N ARG A 110 7.03 14.98 -3.38
CA ARG A 110 8.27 14.20 -3.28
C ARG A 110 7.94 12.76 -2.94
N GLU A 111 8.41 11.83 -3.76
CA GLU A 111 8.24 10.40 -3.50
C GLU A 111 9.02 9.94 -2.27
N LEU A 112 8.39 9.07 -1.49
CA LEU A 112 9.00 8.36 -0.36
C LEU A 112 9.15 6.88 -0.69
N ARG A 113 8.09 6.24 -1.21
CA ARG A 113 8.06 4.83 -1.57
C ARG A 113 7.07 4.50 -2.68
#